data_AF-A0A2R6NT30-F1
#
_entry.id   AF-A0A2R6NT30-F1
#
_cell.length_a   1.000
_cell.length_b   1.000
_cell.length_c   1.000
_cell.angle_alpha   90.00
_cell.angle_beta   90.00
_cell.angle_gamma   90.00
#
_symmetry.space_group_name_H-M   'P 1'
#
loop_
_entity.id
_entity.type
_entity.pdbx_description
1 polymer ?
#
loop_
_entity_poly.entity_id
_entity_poly.type
_entity_poly.pdbx_seq_one_letter_code
_entity_poly.pdbx_strand_id
1 'polypeptide(L)'
;MLQALGMKSVREFWALTYELQEYARMFNQEVWEKYRFDGMIAPVQAIPALPHESMTYVASLSVSTILYSIVDSPVGTIPVTRVDPALDGVTAEWSDPEVDGGHGSPLIERLIYNGKRALYNPQSMAGLPVGVQIIGKKWEEEKVIQMMKVVDRALGERGFGPGHRLEQKPIPHW
;
A
#
# COMPACT_ATOMS: atom_id res chain seq x y z
N MET A 1 -3.23 0.69 17.27
CA MET A 1 -2.81 1.93 16.59
C MET A 1 -3.51 3.18 17.13
N LEU A 2 -4.85 3.27 17.16
CA LEU A 2 -5.56 4.45 17.68
C LEU A 2 -5.27 4.75 19.17
N GLN A 3 -5.10 3.71 19.99
CA GLN A 3 -4.75 3.85 21.42
C GLN A 3 -3.35 4.44 21.67
N ALA A 4 -2.45 4.39 20.67
CA ALA A 4 -1.11 4.92 20.79
C ALA A 4 -1.03 6.43 20.52
N LEU A 5 -2.14 7.07 20.08
CA LEU A 5 -2.18 8.50 19.81
C LEU A 5 -2.29 9.34 21.10
N GLY A 6 -1.72 10.55 21.08
CA GLY A 6 -1.76 11.50 22.20
C GLY A 6 -0.70 11.25 23.27
N MET A 7 -0.69 12.06 24.32
CA MET A 7 0.27 11.93 25.42
C MET A 7 0.14 10.58 26.15
N LYS A 8 1.27 10.03 26.58
CA LYS A 8 1.37 8.77 27.31
C LYS A 8 2.33 8.92 28.48
N SER A 9 1.98 8.34 29.61
CA SER A 9 2.89 8.14 30.72
C SER A 9 3.98 7.13 30.34
N VAL A 10 5.09 7.13 31.08
CA VAL A 10 6.18 6.16 30.90
C VAL A 10 5.63 4.72 30.98
N ARG A 11 4.74 4.44 31.94
CA ARG A 11 4.14 3.11 32.11
C ARG A 11 3.36 2.66 30.87
N GLU A 12 2.52 3.52 30.32
CA GLU A 12 1.74 3.22 29.11
C GLU A 12 2.65 3.02 27.90
N PHE A 13 3.71 3.81 27.78
CA PHE A 13 4.71 3.66 26.72
C PHE A 13 5.38 2.26 26.77
N TRP A 14 5.80 1.81 27.95
CA TRP A 14 6.39 0.47 28.11
C TRP A 14 5.38 -0.63 27.78
N ALA A 15 4.12 -0.50 28.21
CA ALA A 15 3.07 -1.47 27.90
C ALA A 15 2.82 -1.56 26.38
N LEU A 16 2.70 -0.42 25.69
CA LEU A 16 2.52 -0.38 24.23
C LEU A 16 3.72 -0.96 23.48
N THR A 17 4.94 -0.70 23.97
CA THR A 17 6.15 -1.26 23.37
C THR A 17 6.17 -2.78 23.48
N TYR A 18 5.76 -3.33 24.63
CA TYR A 18 5.63 -4.77 24.83
C TYR A 18 4.59 -5.38 23.89
N GLU A 19 3.41 -4.76 23.76
CA GLU A 19 2.37 -5.23 22.82
C GLU A 19 2.85 -5.23 21.38
N LEU A 20 3.62 -4.21 20.97
CA LEU A 20 4.20 -4.12 19.63
C LEU A 20 5.22 -5.25 19.38
N GLN A 21 6.06 -5.56 20.37
CA GLN A 21 7.01 -6.67 20.29
C GLN A 21 6.30 -8.03 20.20
N GLU A 22 5.25 -8.23 20.99
CA GLU A 22 4.44 -9.45 20.92
C GLU A 22 3.73 -9.60 19.57
N TYR A 23 3.23 -8.51 18.99
CA TYR A 23 2.67 -8.52 17.65
C TYR A 23 3.70 -8.91 16.60
N ALA A 24 4.91 -8.34 16.65
CA ALA A 24 6.00 -8.70 15.74
C ALA A 24 6.41 -10.18 15.89
N ARG A 25 6.45 -10.70 17.13
CA ARG A 25 6.71 -12.11 17.41
C ARG A 25 5.63 -13.02 16.80
N MET A 26 4.36 -12.68 17.02
CA MET A 26 3.22 -13.41 16.46
C MET A 26 3.25 -13.40 14.94
N PHE A 27 3.52 -12.25 14.31
CA PHE A 27 3.65 -12.15 12.86
C PHE A 27 4.75 -13.08 12.33
N ASN A 28 5.91 -13.12 13.00
CA ASN A 28 7.00 -14.01 12.59
C ASN A 28 6.61 -15.48 12.64
N GLN A 29 5.92 -15.90 13.69
CA GLN A 29 5.46 -17.28 13.84
C GLN A 29 4.40 -17.65 12.79
N GLU A 30 3.34 -16.85 12.66
CA GLU A 30 2.20 -17.19 11.81
C GLU A 30 2.47 -16.99 10.32
N VAL A 31 3.39 -16.09 9.97
CA VAL A 31 3.66 -15.74 8.58
C VAL A 31 4.95 -16.41 8.11
N TRP A 32 6.09 -16.08 8.72
CA TRP A 32 7.40 -16.53 8.24
C TRP A 32 7.69 -17.99 8.60
N GLU A 33 7.48 -18.41 9.85
CA GLU A 33 7.83 -19.77 10.30
C GLU A 33 6.86 -20.85 9.80
N LYS A 34 5.57 -20.50 9.72
CA LYS A 34 4.50 -21.40 9.30
C LYS A 34 4.53 -21.68 7.79
N TYR A 35 4.57 -20.64 6.96
CA TYR A 35 4.48 -20.79 5.51
C TYR A 35 5.85 -20.96 4.84
N ARG A 36 6.94 -20.53 5.49
CA ARG A 36 8.33 -20.74 5.03
C ARG A 36 8.62 -20.29 3.59
N PHE A 37 8.02 -19.18 3.17
CA PHE A 37 8.37 -18.52 1.90
C PHE A 37 9.56 -17.56 2.06
N ASP A 38 10.19 -17.21 0.93
CA ASP A 38 11.35 -16.30 0.89
C ASP A 38 10.98 -14.81 0.91
N GLY A 39 9.73 -14.47 0.59
CA GLY A 39 9.22 -13.10 0.62
C GLY A 39 7.75 -13.01 0.25
N MET A 40 7.19 -11.82 0.40
CA MET A 40 5.79 -11.52 0.03
C MET A 40 5.72 -10.39 -1.00
N ILE A 41 4.69 -10.44 -1.83
CA ILE A 41 4.27 -9.34 -2.69
C ILE A 41 2.95 -8.82 -2.14
N ALA A 42 2.86 -7.51 -1.92
CA ALA A 42 1.64 -6.87 -1.43
C ALA A 42 1.36 -5.56 -2.18
N PRO A 43 0.10 -5.10 -2.25
CA PRO A 43 -0.20 -3.76 -2.76
C PRO A 43 0.44 -2.69 -1.87
N VAL A 44 0.87 -1.58 -2.46
CA VAL A 44 1.40 -0.42 -1.70
C VAL A 44 0.28 0.31 -0.99
N GLN A 45 -0.75 0.69 -1.73
CA GLN A 45 -1.90 1.44 -1.25
C GLN A 45 -3.08 1.19 -2.21
N ALA A 46 -4.29 1.49 -1.75
CA ALA A 46 -5.51 1.22 -2.51
C ALA A 46 -5.65 2.06 -3.80
N ILE A 47 -5.05 3.25 -3.84
CA ILE A 47 -5.12 4.15 -4.99
C ILE A 47 -3.74 4.71 -5.38
N PRO A 48 -3.57 5.24 -6.60
CA PRO A 48 -2.35 5.94 -7.02
C PRO A 48 -2.06 7.20 -6.19
N ALA A 49 -1.11 8.03 -6.63
CA ALA A 49 -0.78 9.28 -5.94
C ALA A 49 -2.04 10.12 -5.63
N LEU A 50 -2.21 10.43 -4.35
CA LEU A 50 -3.35 11.15 -3.80
C LEU A 50 -3.41 12.60 -4.32
N PRO A 51 -4.61 13.14 -4.56
CA PRO A 51 -4.79 14.58 -4.77
C PRO A 51 -4.22 15.37 -3.58
N HIS A 52 -3.76 16.60 -3.83
CA HIS A 52 -3.25 17.46 -2.76
C HIS A 52 -4.29 17.62 -1.62
N GLU A 53 -3.79 17.73 -0.37
CA GLU A 53 -4.59 17.92 0.85
C GLU A 53 -5.54 16.78 1.25
N SER A 54 -5.74 15.77 0.38
CA SER A 54 -6.66 14.66 0.63
C SER A 54 -6.20 13.69 1.73
N MET A 55 -4.89 13.61 2.00
CA MET A 55 -4.31 12.73 3.02
C MET A 55 -4.89 12.97 4.43
N THR A 56 -5.38 14.18 4.70
CA THR A 56 -6.05 14.54 5.97
C THR A 56 -7.25 13.64 6.28
N TYR A 57 -7.93 13.12 5.24
CA TYR A 57 -9.16 12.35 5.38
C TYR A 57 -8.94 10.84 5.25
N VAL A 58 -7.86 10.41 4.61
CA VAL A 58 -7.62 9.00 4.25
C VAL A 58 -6.27 8.47 4.76
N ALA A 59 -5.80 8.97 5.91
CA ALA A 59 -4.57 8.52 6.58
C ALA A 59 -4.51 6.99 6.83
N SER A 60 -5.67 6.34 6.90
CA SER A 60 -5.79 4.88 7.00
C SER A 60 -5.25 4.12 5.77
N LEU A 61 -5.10 4.76 4.61
CA LEU A 61 -4.49 4.14 3.44
C LEU A 61 -3.03 3.74 3.69
N SER A 62 -2.34 4.38 4.63
CA SER A 62 -0.96 4.07 4.99
C SER A 62 -0.83 2.80 5.84
N VAL A 63 -1.93 2.15 6.25
CA VAL A 63 -1.89 0.95 7.10
C VAL A 63 -1.12 -0.20 6.44
N SER A 64 -1.26 -0.38 5.11
CA SER A 64 -0.53 -1.39 4.33
C SER A 64 0.99 -1.19 4.35
N THR A 65 1.49 0.02 4.56
CA THR A 65 2.92 0.32 4.67
C THR A 65 3.39 0.34 6.13
N ILE A 66 2.58 0.89 7.04
CA ILE A 66 2.90 0.99 8.47
C ILE A 66 3.01 -0.38 9.12
N LEU A 67 2.21 -1.36 8.68
CA LEU A 67 2.27 -2.74 9.16
C LEU A 67 3.70 -3.29 9.16
N TYR A 68 4.43 -3.11 8.05
CA TYR A 68 5.78 -3.66 7.91
C TYR A 68 6.83 -2.89 8.71
N SER A 69 6.58 -1.60 8.99
CA SER A 69 7.37 -0.84 9.97
C SER A 69 7.18 -1.36 11.39
N ILE A 70 5.95 -1.76 11.77
CA ILE A 70 5.65 -2.31 13.11
C ILE A 70 6.35 -3.64 13.33
N VAL A 71 6.33 -4.53 12.32
CA VAL A 71 6.98 -5.85 12.41
C VAL A 71 8.47 -5.83 12.05
N ASP A 72 9.02 -4.63 11.81
CA ASP A 72 10.43 -4.39 11.49
C ASP A 72 10.93 -5.29 10.33
N SER A 73 10.13 -5.36 9.27
CA SER A 73 10.43 -6.12 8.06
C SER A 73 10.98 -5.19 6.97
N PRO A 74 12.05 -5.57 6.26
CA PRO A 74 12.54 -4.80 5.12
C PRO A 74 11.51 -4.85 3.98
N VAL A 75 11.26 -3.69 3.38
CA VAL A 75 10.34 -3.54 2.26
C VAL A 75 10.97 -2.70 1.16
N GLY A 76 10.83 -3.17 -0.08
CA GLY A 76 11.14 -2.40 -1.28
C GLY A 76 9.92 -2.23 -2.15
N THR A 77 9.78 -1.09 -2.84
CA THR A 77 8.64 -0.83 -3.73
C THR A 77 9.10 -0.73 -5.17
N ILE A 78 8.40 -1.40 -6.09
CA ILE A 78 8.68 -1.35 -7.53
C ILE A 78 7.43 -0.88 -8.28
N PRO A 79 7.54 0.07 -9.22
CA PRO A 79 6.46 0.39 -10.13
C PRO A 79 6.19 -0.79 -11.08
N VAL A 80 4.95 -1.28 -11.10
CA VAL A 80 4.53 -2.44 -11.91
C VAL A 80 3.60 -2.09 -13.05
N THR A 81 2.92 -0.95 -12.98
CA THR A 81 2.08 -0.45 -14.08
C THR A 81 1.86 1.06 -13.93
N ARG A 82 1.07 1.63 -14.84
CA ARG A 82 0.50 2.97 -14.75
C ARG A 82 -1.01 2.89 -14.85
N VAL A 83 -1.68 3.90 -14.33
CA VAL A 83 -3.13 4.03 -14.46
C VAL A 83 -3.53 4.15 -15.93
N ASP A 84 -4.43 3.28 -16.37
CA ASP A 84 -5.08 3.31 -17.68
C ASP A 84 -6.58 3.58 -17.49
N PRO A 85 -7.09 4.76 -17.92
CA PRO A 85 -8.50 5.10 -17.81
C PRO A 85 -9.47 4.14 -18.50
N ALA A 86 -9.02 3.36 -19.48
CA ALA A 86 -9.84 2.38 -20.16
C ALA A 86 -10.02 1.07 -19.36
N LEU A 87 -9.08 0.75 -18.47
CA LEU A 87 -9.06 -0.49 -17.68
C LEU A 87 -9.42 -0.26 -16.23
N ASP A 88 -9.03 0.89 -15.67
CA ASP A 88 -9.11 1.16 -14.23
C ASP A 88 -10.39 1.93 -13.84
N GLY A 89 -11.47 1.74 -14.61
CA GLY A 89 -12.79 2.28 -14.26
C GLY A 89 -13.38 1.56 -13.06
N VAL A 90 -14.00 2.30 -12.12
CA VAL A 90 -14.80 1.70 -11.04
C VAL A 90 -16.06 1.10 -11.67
N THR A 91 -16.16 -0.21 -11.70
CA THR A 91 -17.31 -0.93 -12.26
C THR A 91 -18.37 -1.22 -11.20
N ALA A 92 -19.60 -1.51 -11.63
CA ALA A 92 -20.68 -1.87 -10.71
C ALA A 92 -20.40 -3.20 -10.03
N GLU A 93 -19.78 -4.14 -10.76
CA GLU A 93 -19.32 -5.43 -10.25
C GLU A 93 -18.26 -5.25 -9.16
N TRP A 94 -17.36 -4.27 -9.32
CA TRP A 94 -16.36 -3.96 -8.31
C TRP A 94 -17.00 -3.40 -7.04
N SER A 95 -18.08 -2.62 -7.10
CA SER A 95 -18.74 -2.08 -5.90
C SER A 95 -19.79 -3.00 -5.29
N ASP A 96 -19.99 -4.21 -5.84
CA ASP A 96 -21.03 -5.12 -5.38
C ASP A 96 -20.56 -5.96 -4.17
N PRO A 97 -21.12 -5.73 -2.96
CA PRO A 97 -20.74 -6.47 -1.77
C PRO A 97 -21.10 -7.95 -1.84
N GLU A 98 -22.00 -8.38 -2.73
CA GLU A 98 -22.33 -9.80 -2.91
C GLU A 98 -21.26 -10.56 -3.71
N VAL A 99 -20.40 -9.86 -4.46
CA VAL A 99 -19.37 -10.48 -5.32
C VAL A 99 -18.08 -10.80 -4.56
N ASP A 100 -17.64 -9.93 -3.64
CA ASP A 100 -16.33 -10.09 -2.96
C ASP A 100 -16.38 -9.89 -1.42
N GLY A 101 -17.57 -9.91 -0.81
CA GLY A 101 -17.72 -9.80 0.65
C GLY A 101 -17.43 -8.42 1.25
N GLY A 102 -17.21 -7.40 0.40
CA GLY A 102 -17.06 -5.98 0.74
C GLY A 102 -15.61 -5.50 0.94
N HIS A 103 -15.31 -4.25 0.60
CA HIS A 103 -13.95 -3.68 0.54
C HIS A 103 -13.41 -3.13 1.88
N GLY A 104 -13.75 -3.78 2.98
CA GLY A 104 -13.34 -3.36 4.32
C GLY A 104 -14.22 -2.25 4.89
N SER A 105 -13.69 -1.03 5.05
CA SER A 105 -14.41 0.07 5.72
C SER A 105 -15.34 0.81 4.75
N PRO A 106 -16.67 0.79 4.95
CA PRO A 106 -17.61 1.48 4.06
C PRO A 106 -17.41 3.00 4.03
N LEU A 107 -16.88 3.58 5.13
CA LEU A 107 -16.61 5.01 5.21
C LEU A 107 -15.42 5.40 4.31
N ILE A 108 -14.33 4.64 4.38
CA ILE A 108 -13.12 4.90 3.60
C ILE A 108 -13.36 4.59 2.13
N GLU A 109 -14.03 3.46 1.84
CA GLU A 109 -14.40 3.08 0.48
C GLU A 109 -15.23 4.17 -0.21
N ARG A 110 -16.26 4.68 0.48
CA ARG A 110 -17.09 5.77 -0.06
C ARG A 110 -16.29 7.04 -0.34
N LEU A 111 -15.34 7.40 0.52
CA LEU A 111 -14.49 8.59 0.31
C LEU A 111 -13.56 8.41 -0.90
N ILE A 112 -13.07 7.19 -1.11
CA ILE A 112 -12.13 6.91 -2.18
C ILE A 112 -12.86 6.77 -3.52
N TYR A 113 -13.94 6.01 -3.60
CA TYR A 113 -14.52 5.55 -4.87
C TYR A 113 -15.92 6.10 -5.16
N ASN A 114 -16.66 6.62 -4.17
CA ASN A 114 -18.07 6.95 -4.36
C ASN A 114 -18.35 8.47 -4.32
N GLY A 115 -19.21 8.91 -5.23
CA GLY A 115 -19.74 10.27 -5.26
C GLY A 115 -18.88 11.27 -6.01
N LYS A 116 -19.38 12.51 -6.11
CA LYS A 116 -18.79 13.58 -6.96
C LYS A 116 -17.42 14.08 -6.50
N ARG A 117 -17.01 13.73 -5.28
CA ARG A 117 -15.72 14.12 -4.67
C ARG A 117 -14.89 12.88 -4.29
N ALA A 118 -15.14 11.75 -4.96
CA ALA A 118 -14.32 10.55 -4.84
C ALA A 118 -12.86 10.92 -5.10
N LEU A 119 -11.96 10.47 -4.23
CA LEU A 119 -10.53 10.73 -4.38
C LEU A 119 -9.94 10.00 -5.58
N TYR A 120 -10.51 8.85 -5.94
CA TYR A 120 -10.13 8.08 -7.10
C TYR A 120 -10.89 8.53 -8.34
N ASN A 121 -10.14 8.96 -9.35
CA ASN A 121 -10.67 9.23 -10.68
C ASN A 121 -9.63 8.80 -11.71
N PRO A 122 -9.89 7.74 -12.49
CA PRO A 122 -8.88 7.18 -13.38
C PRO A 122 -8.52 8.14 -14.52
N GLN A 123 -9.44 9.02 -14.96
CA GLN A 123 -9.16 10.02 -15.99
C GLN A 123 -8.19 11.10 -15.51
N SER A 124 -8.33 11.60 -14.27
CA SER A 124 -7.40 12.59 -13.71
C SER A 124 -6.08 11.97 -13.24
N MET A 125 -6.10 10.67 -12.92
CA MET A 125 -4.94 9.89 -12.50
C MET A 125 -4.21 9.18 -13.64
N ALA A 126 -4.61 9.40 -14.89
CA ALA A 126 -4.06 8.74 -16.07
C ALA A 126 -2.53 8.82 -16.11
N GLY A 127 -1.88 7.66 -16.29
CA GLY A 127 -0.43 7.57 -16.36
C GLY A 127 0.33 7.66 -15.03
N LEU A 128 -0.35 7.85 -13.89
CA LEU A 128 0.31 7.80 -12.59
C LEU A 128 0.87 6.40 -12.32
N PRO A 129 2.05 6.27 -11.68
CA PRO A 129 2.65 4.97 -11.41
C PRO A 129 1.88 4.22 -10.33
N VAL A 130 1.71 2.91 -10.54
CA VAL A 130 1.17 1.96 -9.57
C VAL A 130 2.27 0.96 -9.24
N GLY A 131 2.51 0.74 -7.95
CA GLY A 131 3.59 -0.11 -7.47
C GLY A 131 3.12 -1.21 -6.55
N VAL A 132 4.00 -2.18 -6.35
CA VAL A 132 3.86 -3.27 -5.36
C VAL A 132 5.00 -3.21 -4.35
N GLN A 133 4.70 -3.63 -3.13
CA GLN A 133 5.66 -3.86 -2.05
C GLN A 133 6.23 -5.27 -2.18
N ILE A 134 7.55 -5.38 -2.04
CA ILE A 134 8.30 -6.62 -1.91
C ILE A 134 8.80 -6.65 -0.46
N ILE A 135 8.32 -7.61 0.31
CA ILE A 135 8.57 -7.70 1.75
C ILE A 135 9.46 -8.91 2.02
N GLY A 136 10.52 -8.69 2.78
CA GLY A 136 11.41 -9.74 3.29
C GLY A 136 11.25 -9.92 4.79
N LYS A 137 11.88 -10.97 5.32
CA LYS A 137 11.99 -11.17 6.76
C LYS A 137 12.99 -10.16 7.34
N LYS A 138 12.80 -9.80 8.61
CA LYS A 138 13.71 -8.93 9.36
C LYS A 138 15.17 -9.36 9.18
N TRP A 139 16.05 -8.39 8.85
CA TRP A 139 17.48 -8.56 8.53
C TRP A 139 17.82 -9.23 7.17
N GLU A 140 16.87 -9.29 6.24
CA GLU A 140 17.08 -9.86 4.90
C GLU A 140 16.93 -8.82 3.78
N GLU A 141 17.44 -7.60 3.99
CA GLU A 141 17.39 -6.50 3.02
C GLU A 141 17.99 -6.89 1.66
N GLU A 142 19.08 -7.67 1.66
CA GLU A 142 19.72 -8.16 0.45
C GLU A 142 18.80 -9.08 -0.37
N LYS A 143 17.99 -9.92 0.30
CA LYS A 143 17.00 -10.76 -0.39
C LYS A 143 15.90 -9.91 -0.99
N VAL A 144 15.43 -8.89 -0.28
CA VAL A 144 14.44 -7.94 -0.83
C VAL A 144 14.95 -7.31 -2.12
N ILE A 145 16.20 -6.81 -2.13
CA ILE A 145 16.81 -6.23 -3.32
C ILE A 145 16.90 -7.25 -4.48
N GLN A 146 17.22 -8.51 -4.20
CA GLN A 146 17.28 -9.54 -5.25
C GLN A 146 15.89 -9.93 -5.77
N MET A 147 14.90 -10.10 -4.89
CA MET A 147 13.52 -10.32 -5.27
C MET A 147 12.98 -9.16 -6.12
N MET A 148 13.34 -7.93 -5.77
CA MET A 148 13.00 -6.76 -6.56
C MET A 148 13.54 -6.88 -8.01
N LYS A 149 14.80 -7.27 -8.18
CA LYS A 149 15.37 -7.50 -9.52
C LYS A 149 14.70 -8.66 -10.27
N VAL A 150 14.22 -9.68 -9.56
CA VAL A 150 13.48 -10.79 -10.17
C VAL A 150 12.12 -10.30 -10.68
N VAL A 151 11.38 -9.57 -9.85
CA VAL A 151 10.08 -8.99 -10.22
C VAL A 151 10.22 -7.99 -11.37
N ASP A 152 11.23 -7.11 -11.33
CA ASP A 152 11.50 -6.14 -12.39
C ASP A 152 11.77 -6.83 -13.73
N ARG A 153 12.61 -7.88 -13.74
CA ARG A 153 12.87 -8.68 -14.96
C ARG A 153 11.66 -9.45 -15.45
N ALA A 154 10.86 -10.01 -14.54
CA ALA A 154 9.65 -10.76 -14.90
C ALA A 154 8.59 -9.90 -15.60
N LEU A 155 8.58 -8.60 -15.30
CA LEU A 155 7.68 -7.64 -15.94
C LEU A 155 8.16 -7.20 -17.34
N GLY A 156 9.36 -7.62 -17.76
CA GLY A 156 9.87 -7.44 -19.13
C GLY A 156 10.29 -6.01 -19.48
N GLU A 157 10.50 -5.76 -20.77
CA GLU A 157 10.68 -4.38 -21.28
C GLU A 157 9.35 -3.63 -21.23
N ARG A 158 9.40 -2.41 -20.69
CA ARG A 158 8.22 -1.61 -20.41
C ARG A 158 8.57 -0.13 -20.50
N GLY A 159 7.60 0.68 -20.95
CA GLY A 159 7.71 2.15 -20.98
C GLY A 159 7.66 2.84 -19.60
N PHE A 160 7.94 2.10 -18.53
CA PHE A 160 7.95 2.59 -17.16
C PHE A 160 8.95 1.79 -16.31
N GLY A 161 9.53 2.42 -15.28
CA GLY A 161 10.59 1.81 -14.46
C GLY A 161 11.42 2.88 -13.74
N PRO A 162 12.44 2.50 -12.96
CA PRO A 162 13.35 3.44 -12.33
C PRO A 162 13.96 4.40 -13.38
N GLY A 163 13.81 5.71 -13.17
CA GLY A 163 14.29 6.74 -14.09
C GLY A 163 13.38 7.07 -15.29
N HIS A 164 12.32 6.31 -15.54
CA HIS A 164 11.34 6.63 -16.59
C HIS A 164 10.29 7.62 -16.08
N ARG A 165 10.42 8.89 -16.50
CA ARG A 165 9.41 9.94 -16.30
C ARG A 165 8.71 10.19 -17.64
N LEU A 166 7.38 10.10 -17.64
CA LEU A 166 6.57 10.65 -18.74
C LEU A 166 6.68 12.18 -18.68
N GLU A 167 6.63 12.84 -19.84
CA GLU A 167 6.37 14.28 -19.88
C GLU A 167 5.07 14.55 -19.13
N GLN A 168 5.18 15.15 -17.94
CA GLN A 168 4.01 15.48 -17.13
C GLN A 168 3.32 16.64 -17.82
N LYS A 169 2.16 16.39 -18.43
CA LYS A 169 1.20 17.47 -18.68
C LYS A 169 0.89 18.10 -17.31
N PRO A 170 0.77 19.44 -17.22
CA PRO A 170 0.42 20.09 -15.97
C PRO A 170 -0.81 19.38 -15.39
N ILE A 171 -0.69 18.85 -14.17
CA ILE A 171 -1.84 18.32 -13.47
C ILE A 171 -2.80 19.51 -13.36
N PRO A 172 -4.01 19.44 -13.94
CA PRO A 172 -4.93 20.56 -13.89
C PRO A 172 -5.10 20.95 -12.44
N HIS A 173 -4.91 22.24 -12.17
CA HIS A 173 -5.06 22.83 -10.85
C HIS A 173 -6.46 22.44 -10.35
N TRP A 174 -6.52 21.73 -9.22
CA TRP A 174 -7.76 21.30 -8.58
C TRP A 174 -8.58 22.51 -8.14
#